data_AF-A0A8H3IAT5-F1
#
_entry.id   AF-A0A8H3IAT5-F1
#
_cell.length_a   1.000
_cell.length_b   1.000
_cell.length_c   1.000
_cell.angle_alpha   90.00
_cell.angle_beta   90.00
_cell.angle_gamma   90.00
#
_symmetry.space_group_name_H-M   'P 1'
#
loop_
_entity.id
_entity.type
_entity.pdbx_description
1 polymer ?
#
loop_
_entity_poly.entity_id
_entity_poly.type
_entity_poly.pdbx_seq_one_letter_code
_entity_poly.pdbx_strand_id
1 'polypeptide(L)'
;MLARYLPILALIAPIVFGDVQFTSPGAGISLTASGATFKISAAWKDSGDSPSLADLATYSLYLYAGGNAAGTYQQIGGPLATGESFSAGSTVSGSIATTAGADIDNA
;
A
#
# COMPACT_ATOMS: atom_id res chain seq x y z
N MET A 1 -1.84 -29.57 -33.50
CA MET A 1 -3.06 -28.82 -33.10
C MET A 1 -2.93 -28.02 -31.80
N LEU A 2 -1.87 -28.17 -31.00
CA LEU A 2 -1.68 -27.39 -29.76
C LEU A 2 -1.38 -25.89 -29.95
N ALA A 3 -0.76 -25.49 -31.07
CA ALA A 3 -0.38 -24.09 -31.33
C ALA A 3 -1.58 -23.11 -31.45
N ARG A 4 -2.80 -23.62 -31.66
CA ARG A 4 -4.02 -22.80 -31.80
C ARG A 4 -4.54 -22.26 -30.46
N TYR A 5 -4.13 -22.87 -29.35
CA TYR A 5 -4.56 -22.47 -27.99
C TYR A 5 -3.50 -21.63 -27.24
N LEU A 6 -2.28 -21.50 -27.80
CA LEU A 6 -1.21 -20.65 -27.29
C LEU A 6 -1.63 -19.18 -27.05
N PRO A 7 -2.37 -18.50 -27.95
CA PRO A 7 -2.80 -17.12 -27.70
C PRO A 7 -3.82 -16.99 -26.57
N ILE A 8 -4.60 -18.05 -26.30
CA ILE A 8 -5.55 -18.08 -25.18
C ILE A 8 -4.80 -18.23 -23.85
N LEU A 9 -3.73 -19.03 -23.82
CA LEU A 9 -2.87 -19.20 -22.64
C LEU A 9 -2.08 -17.93 -22.28
N ALA A 10 -1.69 -17.13 -23.28
CA ALA A 10 -1.06 -15.82 -23.06
C ALA A 10 -2.03 -14.78 -22.48
N LEU A 11 -3.34 -14.95 -22.66
CA LEU A 11 -4.37 -14.05 -22.10
C LEU A 11 -4.61 -14.28 -20.61
N ILE A 12 -4.19 -15.44 -20.08
CA ILE A 12 -4.33 -15.85 -18.67
C ILE A 12 -3.01 -15.71 -17.88
N ALA A 13 -1.94 -15.29 -18.55
CA ALA A 13 -0.61 -15.10 -17.99
C ALA A 13 -0.35 -13.59 -17.78
N PRO A 14 -0.07 -13.10 -16.56
CA PRO A 14 -0.38 -13.69 -15.26
C PRO A 14 -0.94 -12.65 -14.26
N ILE A 15 -1.70 -13.10 -13.26
CA ILE A 15 -1.89 -12.32 -12.03
C ILE A 15 -0.55 -12.42 -11.29
N VAL A 16 0.37 -11.52 -11.62
CA VAL A 16 1.64 -11.42 -10.92
C VAL A 16 1.53 -10.25 -9.96
N PHE A 17 1.79 -10.51 -8.68
CA PHE A 17 1.77 -9.51 -7.62
C PHE A 17 3.16 -8.87 -7.53
N GLY A 18 3.36 -7.77 -8.24
CA GLY A 18 4.46 -6.85 -7.94
C GLY A 18 4.06 -6.11 -6.66
N ASP A 19 4.87 -6.23 -5.61
CA ASP A 19 4.56 -5.62 -4.31
C ASP A 19 5.58 -4.54 -3.93
N VAL A 20 5.13 -3.63 -3.08
CA VAL A 20 5.96 -2.59 -2.48
C VAL A 20 6.58 -3.12 -1.18
N GLN A 21 7.86 -2.85 -0.96
CA GLN A 21 8.45 -3.01 0.37
C GLN A 21 8.46 -1.66 1.08
N PHE A 22 7.61 -1.48 2.09
CA PHE A 22 7.64 -0.28 2.94
C PHE A 22 8.98 -0.19 3.68
N THR A 23 9.61 0.97 3.59
CA THR A 23 10.85 1.33 4.31
C THR A 23 10.58 2.36 5.40
N SER A 24 9.45 3.07 5.33
CA SER A 24 8.95 3.98 6.36
C SER A 24 7.42 4.02 6.35
N PRO A 25 6.74 4.09 7.51
CA PRO A 25 7.31 3.90 8.86
C PRO A 25 7.85 2.48 9.02
N GLY A 26 8.95 2.30 9.77
CA GLY A 26 9.49 0.97 10.05
C GLY A 26 8.51 0.13 10.87
N ALA A 27 8.52 -1.19 10.68
CA ALA A 27 7.64 -2.07 11.45
C ALA A 27 7.89 -1.93 12.97
N GLY A 28 6.80 -1.90 13.75
CA GLY A 28 6.85 -1.82 15.21
C GLY A 28 7.23 -0.47 15.80
N ILE A 29 7.43 0.58 14.98
CA ILE A 29 7.71 1.91 15.52
C ILE A 29 6.43 2.59 16.00
N SER A 30 6.54 3.31 17.12
CA SER A 30 5.49 4.21 17.60
C SER A 30 5.78 5.63 17.13
N LEU A 31 4.77 6.28 16.56
CA LEU A 31 4.83 7.69 16.17
C LEU A 31 4.02 8.52 17.16
N THR A 32 4.65 9.53 17.77
CA THR A 32 3.98 10.43 18.70
C THR A 32 3.29 11.56 17.94
N ALA A 33 1.97 11.60 18.02
CA ALA A 33 1.17 12.68 17.47
C ALA A 33 0.89 13.77 18.52
N SER A 34 0.88 15.04 18.10
CA SER A 34 0.49 16.18 18.94
C SER A 34 -0.40 17.15 18.16
N GLY A 35 -1.40 17.74 18.82
CA GLY A 35 -2.34 18.67 18.18
C GLY A 35 -3.54 17.96 17.56
N ALA A 36 -4.25 18.63 16.65
CA ALA A 36 -5.46 18.11 16.01
C ALA A 36 -5.19 17.18 14.82
N THR A 37 -4.05 17.36 14.14
CA THR A 37 -3.64 16.57 12.99
C THR A 37 -2.19 16.11 13.11
N PHE A 38 -1.91 14.94 12.57
CA PHE A 38 -0.57 14.35 12.49
C PHE A 38 -0.19 14.11 11.03
N LYS A 39 1.02 14.51 10.64
CA LYS A 39 1.55 14.26 9.31
C LYS A 39 2.28 12.94 9.30
N ILE A 40 1.78 11.99 8.52
CA ILE A 40 2.43 10.70 8.28
C ILE A 40 3.08 10.71 6.90
N SER A 41 4.24 10.09 6.78
CA SER A 41 4.90 9.83 5.50
C SER A 41 5.18 8.34 5.37
N ALA A 42 4.76 7.78 4.23
CA ALA A 42 5.08 6.44 3.82
C ALA A 42 6.13 6.48 2.71
N ALA A 43 7.13 5.63 2.81
CA ALA A 43 8.13 5.41 1.77
C ALA A 43 8.26 3.92 1.51
N TRP A 44 8.50 3.57 0.25
CA TRP A 44 8.67 2.20 -0.19
C TRP A 44 9.75 2.10 -1.26
N LYS A 45 10.09 0.86 -1.60
CA LYS A 45 10.89 0.51 -2.77
C LYS A 45 10.26 -0.70 -3.45
N ASP A 46 10.75 -0.99 -4.64
CA ASP A 46 10.48 -2.26 -5.32
C ASP A 46 10.94 -3.43 -4.43
N SER A 47 10.08 -4.43 -4.25
CA SER A 47 10.37 -5.64 -3.49
C SER A 47 11.39 -6.54 -4.19
N GLY A 48 11.55 -6.39 -5.51
CA GLY A 48 12.33 -7.26 -6.38
C GLY A 48 11.53 -8.41 -6.96
N ASP A 49 10.28 -8.60 -6.52
CA ASP A 49 9.34 -9.55 -7.12
C ASP A 49 8.77 -8.95 -8.39
N SER A 50 8.68 -9.76 -9.44
CA SER A 50 8.03 -9.33 -10.69
C SER A 50 6.53 -9.15 -10.48
N PRO A 51 5.83 -8.35 -11.32
CA PRO A 51 6.39 -7.31 -12.18
C PRO A 51 7.08 -6.22 -11.34
N SER A 52 8.07 -5.57 -11.92
CA SER A 52 8.70 -4.42 -11.25
C SER A 52 7.64 -3.33 -11.05
N LEU A 53 7.78 -2.54 -9.98
CA LEU A 53 6.97 -1.33 -9.80
C LEU A 53 7.12 -0.34 -10.97
N ALA A 54 8.23 -0.39 -11.71
CA ALA A 54 8.43 0.40 -12.93
C ALA A 54 7.45 0.01 -14.06
N ASP A 55 6.90 -1.20 -14.03
CA ASP A 55 5.92 -1.69 -15.01
C ASP A 55 4.47 -1.36 -14.60
N LEU A 56 4.26 -0.82 -13.38
CA LEU A 56 2.93 -0.47 -12.87
C LEU A 56 2.59 0.99 -13.19
N ALA A 57 1.33 1.25 -13.52
CA ALA A 57 0.89 2.59 -13.92
C ALA A 57 0.62 3.51 -12.72
N THR A 58 -0.26 3.07 -11.81
CA THR A 58 -0.77 3.89 -10.71
C THR A 58 -0.97 3.12 -9.42
N TYR A 59 -0.97 3.84 -8.30
CA TYR A 59 -1.25 3.32 -6.96
C TYR A 59 -2.22 4.22 -6.20
N SER A 60 -2.88 3.62 -5.20
CA SER A 60 -3.62 4.33 -4.16
C SER A 60 -3.15 3.81 -2.82
N LEU A 61 -2.96 4.70 -1.85
CA LEU A 61 -2.53 4.33 -0.50
C LEU A 61 -3.57 4.75 0.53
N TYR A 62 -3.97 3.80 1.36
CA TYR A 62 -4.95 3.97 2.43
C TYR A 62 -4.33 3.50 3.74
N LEU A 63 -4.68 4.17 4.83
CA LEU A 63 -4.21 3.81 6.16
C LEU A 63 -5.27 2.99 6.87
N TYR A 64 -4.85 1.91 7.52
CA TYR A 64 -5.70 1.01 8.28
C TYR A 64 -5.14 0.83 9.69
N ALA A 65 -6.04 0.62 10.66
CA ALA A 65 -5.70 0.29 12.04
C ALA A 65 -6.47 -0.97 12.49
N GLY A 66 -5.83 -1.81 13.31
CA GLY A 66 -6.39 -3.05 13.84
C GLY A 66 -5.53 -4.26 13.50
N GLY A 67 -6.14 -5.45 13.50
CA GLY A 67 -5.44 -6.72 13.30
C GLY A 67 -5.14 -7.05 11.84
N ASN A 68 -4.34 -8.09 11.63
CA ASN A 68 -3.91 -8.55 10.30
C ASN A 68 -4.92 -9.42 9.55
N ALA A 69 -6.04 -9.80 10.19
CA ALA A 69 -7.07 -10.63 9.58
C ALA A 69 -8.18 -9.77 8.95
N ALA A 70 -8.76 -10.25 7.84
CA ALA A 70 -9.90 -9.59 7.21
C ALA A 70 -11.03 -9.36 8.23
N GLY A 71 -11.55 -8.12 8.27
CA GLY A 71 -12.58 -7.72 9.23
C GLY A 71 -12.06 -7.37 10.63
N THR A 72 -10.76 -7.50 10.90
CA THR A 72 -10.13 -7.06 12.16
C THR A 72 -9.43 -5.71 12.05
N TYR A 73 -9.36 -5.13 10.84
CA TYR A 73 -8.85 -3.80 10.56
C TYR A 73 -9.95 -2.87 10.03
N GLN A 74 -9.77 -1.58 10.27
CA GLN A 74 -10.64 -0.51 9.76
C GLN A 74 -9.80 0.59 9.13
N GLN A 75 -10.30 1.18 8.04
CA GLN A 75 -9.63 2.32 7.41
C GLN A 75 -9.70 3.52 8.35
N ILE A 76 -8.57 4.23 8.51
CA ILE A 76 -8.48 5.44 9.31
C ILE A 76 -8.16 6.64 8.42
N GLY A 77 -8.98 7.69 8.54
CA GLY A 77 -8.85 8.89 7.72
C GLY A 77 -9.17 8.67 6.23
N GLY A 78 -8.78 9.66 5.41
CA GLY A 78 -8.90 9.61 3.96
C GLY A 78 -7.70 8.90 3.29
N PRO A 79 -7.77 8.68 1.96
CA PRO A 79 -6.61 8.19 1.21
C PRO A 79 -5.40 9.13 1.37
N LEU A 80 -4.22 8.55 1.52
CA LEU A 80 -2.94 9.25 1.45
C LEU A 80 -2.57 9.59 -0.01
N ALA A 81 -2.97 8.72 -0.95
CA ALA A 81 -2.82 8.88 -2.39
C ALA A 81 -3.98 8.20 -3.11
N THR A 82 -4.42 8.75 -4.24
CA THR A 82 -5.47 8.15 -5.08
C THR A 82 -5.09 8.23 -6.55
N GLY A 83 -4.76 7.08 -7.15
CA GLY A 83 -4.42 7.00 -8.58
C GLY A 83 -3.11 7.71 -8.96
N GLU A 84 -2.19 7.85 -8.01
CA GLU A 84 -0.88 8.47 -8.24
C GLU A 84 -0.01 7.58 -9.10
N SER A 85 0.88 8.15 -9.93
CA SER A 85 1.74 7.34 -10.78
C SER A 85 2.91 6.74 -10.02
N PHE A 86 3.23 5.47 -10.26
CA PHE A 86 4.47 4.85 -9.76
C PHE A 86 5.74 5.54 -10.31
N SER A 87 5.64 6.21 -11.46
CA SER A 87 6.74 7.00 -12.03
C SER A 87 7.03 8.31 -11.28
N ALA A 88 6.10 8.79 -10.45
CA ALA A 88 6.25 10.05 -9.71
C ALA A 88 7.17 9.93 -8.47
N GLY A 89 7.49 8.69 -8.07
CA GLY A 89 8.37 8.40 -6.94
C GLY A 89 7.77 7.39 -5.97
N SER A 90 8.50 7.11 -4.90
CA SER A 90 8.17 6.06 -3.93
C SER A 90 7.96 6.59 -2.50
N THR A 91 7.44 7.81 -2.40
CA THR A 91 7.12 8.44 -1.12
C THR A 91 5.83 9.23 -1.24
N VAL A 92 4.98 9.12 -0.22
CA VAL A 92 3.78 9.95 -0.07
C VAL A 92 3.68 10.46 1.36
N SER A 93 3.07 11.62 1.53
CA SER A 93 2.76 12.18 2.84
C SER A 93 1.32 12.67 2.86
N GLY A 94 0.67 12.56 4.01
CA GLY A 94 -0.63 13.15 4.25
C GLY A 94 -0.90 13.40 5.71
N SER A 95 -2.05 13.99 5.99
CA SER A 95 -2.46 14.34 7.36
C SER A 95 -3.61 13.44 7.80
N ILE A 96 -3.51 12.92 9.02
CA ILE A 96 -4.57 12.20 9.70
C ILE A 96 -5.01 13.00 10.94
N ALA A 97 -6.27 12.86 11.35
CA ALA A 97 -6.69 13.41 12.64
C ALA A 97 -5.98 12.64 13.76
N THR A 98 -5.56 13.32 14.83
CA THR A 98 -4.93 12.64 15.99
C THR A 98 -5.92 11.79 16.77
N THR A 99 -7.22 11.99 16.54
CA THR A 99 -8.32 11.15 17.02
C THR A 99 -8.67 10.00 16.07
N ALA A 100 -7.90 9.80 14.98
CA ALA A 100 -8.14 8.71 14.04
C ALA A 100 -7.54 7.40 14.59
N GLY A 101 -8.33 6.33 14.54
CA GLY A 101 -8.02 5.07 15.22
C GLY A 101 -8.72 4.97 16.58
N ALA A 102 -8.75 3.76 17.14
CA ALA A 102 -9.23 3.50 18.49
C ALA A 102 -8.11 2.85 19.29
N ASP A 103 -8.14 2.96 20.63
CA ASP A 103 -7.34 2.11 21.52
C ASP A 103 -7.86 0.67 21.38
N ILE A 104 -7.39 -0.01 20.34
CA ILE A 104 -7.55 -1.45 20.15
C ILE A 104 -6.16 -2.05 20.24
N ASP A 105 -6.03 -3.14 21.00
CA ASP A 105 -4.78 -3.87 21.11
C ASP A 105 -4.24 -4.19 19.71
N ASN A 106 -2.97 -3.86 19.48
CA ASN A 106 -2.29 -4.26 18.25
C ASN A 106 -2.15 -5.80 18.29
N ALA A 107 -2.73 -6.48 17.30
CA ALA A 107 -2.71 -7.94 17.22
C ALA A 107 -1.33 -8.50 16.86
#